data_AF-A0A496TS83-F1
#
_entry.id   AF-A0A496TS83-F1
#
_cell.length_a   1.000
_cell.length_b   1.000
_cell.length_c   1.000
_cell.angle_alpha   90.00
_cell.angle_beta   90.00
_cell.angle_gamma   90.00
#
_symmetry.space_group_name_H-M   'P 1'
#
loop_
_entity.id
_entity.type
_entity.pdbx_description
1 polymer ?
#
loop_
_entity_poly.entity_id
_entity_poly.type
_entity_poly.pdbx_seq_one_letter_code
_entity_poly.pdbx_strand_id
1 'polypeptide(L)'
;MTVLNNRVVRKKRLILLLILVLVRSWGVGVNARENNRWETRVYPGVIVVKFKPEVVQLWDGTRLLKAPLFTGVPTLDQRFARHRVEQIERMFHVQATLPRKQSTSDLPDISRIYRLSFSTDQNPYQVARDFAQDPHVEYAEPMPINYIEATPNDPQYPEQEHLVQIFAPEAWDIAHGDSNVVIAIVDNGTGWQHPDLKSNVWTNQAEATGLPNVDDDGNGYVDDVHGYDLAEKDADPTNAPEDDAGYYVHGTHVAGLAAAVTDNALGIAGVSWNCKYMPIKASYDNSPQDISKGYEGIVYAADNGADVINCSWGHLGDYSNYEQEVINYAYAKGSIIVAAAGN
;
A
#
# COMPACT_ATOMS: atom_id res chain seq x y z
N MET A 1 -27.58 -9.56 22.19
CA MET A 1 -26.28 -10.25 22.36
C MET A 1 -25.73 -10.92 21.10
N THR A 2 -26.36 -10.83 19.92
CA THR A 2 -25.93 -11.58 18.72
C THR A 2 -25.27 -10.72 17.63
N VAL A 3 -25.15 -9.40 17.82
CA VAL A 3 -24.60 -8.47 16.81
C VAL A 3 -23.13 -8.09 17.08
N LEU A 4 -22.68 -8.14 18.35
CA LEU A 4 -21.29 -7.84 18.74
C LEU A 4 -20.29 -8.93 18.33
N ASN A 5 -20.74 -10.18 18.18
CA ASN A 5 -19.86 -11.31 17.86
C ASN A 5 -19.41 -11.36 16.38
N ASN A 6 -20.10 -10.66 15.47
CA ASN A 6 -19.77 -10.70 14.03
C ASN A 6 -18.70 -9.69 13.60
N ARG A 7 -18.43 -8.63 14.39
CA ARG A 7 -17.33 -7.68 14.10
C ARG A 7 -15.96 -8.27 14.46
N VAL A 8 -15.87 -8.98 15.59
CA VAL A 8 -14.62 -9.62 16.06
C VAL A 8 -14.19 -10.77 15.14
N VAL A 9 -15.14 -11.53 14.58
CA VAL A 9 -14.85 -12.67 13.68
C VAL A 9 -14.48 -12.21 12.26
N ARG A 10 -15.00 -11.06 11.79
CA ARG A 10 -14.62 -10.49 10.47
C ARG A 10 -13.23 -9.82 10.48
N LYS A 11 -12.81 -9.14 11.56
CA LYS A 11 -11.43 -8.63 11.71
C LYS A 11 -10.39 -9.76 11.84
N LYS A 12 -10.72 -10.86 12.51
CA LYS A 12 -9.82 -12.03 12.68
C LYS A 12 -9.49 -12.79 11.39
N ARG A 13 -10.31 -12.69 10.33
CA ARG A 13 -10.04 -13.35 9.04
C ARG A 13 -9.23 -12.51 8.07
N LEU A 14 -9.10 -11.20 8.30
CA LEU A 14 -8.31 -10.30 7.45
C LEU A 14 -6.87 -10.13 7.95
N ILE A 15 -6.58 -10.48 9.22
CA ILE A 15 -5.25 -10.30 9.85
C ILE A 15 -4.44 -11.61 9.92
N LEU A 16 -5.03 -12.76 9.60
CA LEU A 16 -4.31 -14.04 9.51
C LEU A 16 -3.56 -14.25 8.19
N LEU A 17 -3.26 -13.17 7.46
CA LEU A 17 -2.51 -13.19 6.18
C LEU A 17 -1.21 -12.37 6.22
N LEU A 18 -0.72 -12.04 7.42
CA LEU A 18 0.50 -11.24 7.60
C LEU A 18 1.56 -11.89 8.52
N ILE A 19 1.38 -13.16 8.92
CA ILE A 19 2.42 -13.94 9.62
C ILE A 19 2.52 -15.32 8.97
N LEU A 20 3.20 -15.39 7.83
CA LEU A 20 3.76 -16.63 7.27
C LEU A 20 4.75 -16.32 6.13
N VAL A 21 5.91 -15.77 6.49
CA VAL A 21 7.14 -16.05 5.75
C VAL A 21 8.14 -16.63 6.76
N LEU A 22 8.34 -17.93 6.61
CA LEU A 22 9.09 -18.82 7.48
C LEU A 22 10.60 -18.57 7.40
N VAL A 23 11.24 -18.60 8.56
CA VAL A 23 12.59 -19.16 8.70
C VAL A 23 12.54 -20.61 8.20
N ARG A 24 13.12 -20.90 7.04
CA ARG A 24 13.74 -22.19 6.69
C ARG A 24 14.48 -22.09 5.35
N SER A 25 15.80 -22.00 5.41
CA SER A 25 16.71 -22.93 4.71
C SER A 25 18.17 -22.46 4.81
N TRP A 26 18.93 -23.04 5.73
CA TRP A 26 20.35 -23.27 5.49
C TRP A 26 20.47 -24.50 4.59
N GLY A 27 21.26 -24.39 3.52
CA GLY A 27 21.83 -25.54 2.83
C GLY A 27 21.21 -25.94 1.50
N VAL A 28 21.07 -25.04 0.53
CA VAL A 28 21.42 -25.31 -0.87
C VAL A 28 21.87 -23.98 -1.48
N GLY A 29 23.11 -23.91 -1.94
CA GLY A 29 23.62 -22.74 -2.64
C GLY A 29 22.86 -22.53 -3.94
N VAL A 30 22.06 -21.47 -4.02
CA VAL A 30 21.62 -20.86 -5.27
C VAL A 30 21.56 -19.36 -5.03
N ASN A 31 22.26 -18.60 -5.86
CA ASN A 31 22.36 -17.14 -5.83
C ASN A 31 20.98 -16.48 -5.80
N ALA A 32 20.54 -15.97 -4.65
CA ALA A 32 19.32 -15.17 -4.50
C ALA A 32 19.56 -13.69 -4.83
N ARG A 33 20.32 -13.39 -5.89
CA ARG A 33 20.62 -12.02 -6.34
C ARG A 33 20.07 -11.63 -7.71
N GLU A 34 19.36 -12.50 -8.44
CA GLU A 34 18.97 -12.18 -9.83
C GLU A 34 17.52 -12.40 -10.27
N ASN A 35 16.63 -13.08 -9.54
CA ASN A 35 15.33 -13.48 -10.13
C ASN A 35 14.11 -13.00 -9.35
N ASN A 36 13.69 -11.73 -9.52
CA ASN A 36 12.27 -11.34 -9.44
C ASN A 36 11.98 -9.84 -9.71
N ARG A 37 12.99 -9.05 -10.08
CA ARG A 37 12.71 -7.80 -10.79
C ARG A 37 12.35 -8.21 -12.23
N TRP A 38 11.20 -7.80 -12.75
CA TRP A 38 10.81 -7.88 -14.19
C TRP A 38 10.10 -9.13 -14.76
N GLU A 39 9.44 -10.01 -13.99
CA GLU A 39 8.47 -10.92 -14.64
C GLU A 39 7.22 -10.15 -15.04
N THR A 40 7.06 -9.86 -16.34
CA THR A 40 5.86 -9.23 -16.90
C THR A 40 4.62 -10.04 -16.50
N ARG A 41 3.77 -9.49 -15.63
CA ARG A 41 2.48 -10.09 -15.28
C ARG A 41 1.52 -9.94 -16.44
N VAL A 42 0.80 -11.01 -16.76
CA VAL A 42 -0.11 -11.09 -17.90
C VAL A 42 -1.48 -11.55 -17.44
N TYR A 43 -2.54 -11.15 -18.15
CA TYR A 43 -3.89 -11.62 -17.87
C TYR A 43 -4.00 -13.13 -18.14
N PRO A 44 -4.38 -13.96 -17.15
CA PRO A 44 -4.66 -15.38 -17.38
C PRO A 44 -5.75 -15.56 -18.44
N GLY A 45 -5.57 -16.51 -19.35
CA GLY A 45 -6.58 -16.79 -20.39
C GLY A 45 -6.70 -15.71 -21.47
N VAL A 46 -5.73 -14.79 -21.60
CA VAL A 46 -5.81 -13.70 -22.57
C VAL A 46 -4.50 -13.53 -23.35
N ILE A 47 -4.62 -13.42 -24.66
CA ILE A 47 -3.53 -13.00 -25.55
C ILE A 47 -3.98 -11.85 -26.44
N VAL A 48 -3.01 -11.06 -26.91
CA VAL A 48 -3.18 -10.12 -28.02
C VAL A 48 -2.64 -10.76 -29.30
N VAL A 49 -3.39 -10.65 -30.40
CA VAL A 49 -3.00 -11.19 -31.70
C VAL A 49 -3.22 -10.13 -32.77
N LYS A 50 -2.23 -9.93 -33.62
CA LYS A 50 -2.38 -9.14 -34.84
C LYS A 50 -2.41 -10.06 -36.05
N PHE A 51 -3.54 -10.12 -36.75
CA PHE A 51 -3.69 -10.94 -37.95
C PHE A 51 -3.24 -10.19 -39.20
N LYS A 52 -2.65 -10.86 -40.18
CA LYS A 52 -2.31 -10.27 -41.48
C LYS A 52 -3.54 -9.74 -42.23
N PRO A 53 -3.37 -8.78 -43.17
CA PRO A 53 -4.49 -8.09 -43.84
C PRO A 53 -5.53 -9.03 -44.46
N GLU A 54 -5.12 -10.16 -45.04
CA GLU A 54 -5.98 -11.14 -45.69
C GLU A 54 -7.02 -11.79 -44.75
N VAL A 55 -6.74 -11.87 -43.45
CA VAL A 55 -7.67 -12.45 -42.46
C VAL A 55 -8.81 -11.49 -42.15
N VAL A 56 -8.50 -10.20 -42.06
CA VAL A 56 -9.45 -9.16 -41.63
C VAL A 56 -10.39 -8.74 -42.77
N GLN A 57 -10.11 -9.17 -44.02
CA GLN A 57 -11.02 -9.01 -45.16
C GLN A 57 -12.14 -10.05 -45.20
N LEU A 58 -12.01 -11.16 -44.45
CA LEU A 58 -12.99 -12.25 -44.40
C LEU A 58 -14.06 -12.04 -43.31
N TRP A 59 -13.88 -11.02 -42.46
CA TRP A 59 -14.73 -10.77 -41.30
C TRP A 59 -14.76 -9.29 -40.97
N ASP A 60 -15.95 -8.70 -40.81
CA ASP A 60 -16.08 -7.25 -40.54
C ASP A 60 -15.40 -6.80 -39.22
N GLY A 61 -15.05 -7.75 -38.33
CA GLY A 61 -14.37 -7.51 -37.05
C GLY A 61 -15.02 -6.48 -36.14
N THR A 62 -16.30 -6.14 -36.38
CA THR A 62 -17.14 -5.29 -35.54
C THR A 62 -18.03 -6.10 -34.60
N ARG A 63 -18.14 -7.42 -34.83
CA ARG A 63 -18.94 -8.32 -33.99
C ARG A 63 -18.05 -8.94 -32.92
N LEU A 64 -18.36 -8.69 -31.65
CA LEU A 64 -17.99 -9.63 -30.59
C LEU A 64 -18.53 -11.00 -31.00
N LEU A 65 -17.65 -11.92 -31.39
CA LEU A 65 -18.05 -13.28 -31.65
C LEU A 65 -17.89 -14.06 -30.35
N LYS A 66 -18.96 -14.75 -29.95
CA LYS A 66 -18.93 -15.82 -28.95
C LYS A 66 -18.93 -17.14 -29.69
N ALA A 67 -18.26 -18.15 -29.13
CA ALA A 67 -18.10 -19.46 -29.75
C ALA A 67 -19.42 -20.06 -30.32
N PRO A 68 -19.36 -20.81 -31.45
CA PRO A 68 -18.16 -21.18 -32.19
C PRO A 68 -17.61 -20.05 -33.06
N LEU A 69 -16.30 -19.85 -33.01
CA LEU A 69 -15.57 -18.82 -33.75
C LEU A 69 -15.05 -19.41 -35.05
N PHE A 70 -15.34 -18.74 -36.18
CA PHE A 70 -14.85 -19.15 -37.50
C PHE A 70 -14.36 -17.92 -38.26
N THR A 71 -13.08 -17.95 -38.63
CA THR A 71 -12.39 -16.93 -39.43
C THR A 71 -12.47 -17.20 -40.91
N GLY A 72 -12.78 -18.45 -41.30
CA GLY A 72 -12.70 -18.91 -42.69
C GLY A 72 -11.29 -19.32 -43.12
N VAL A 73 -10.31 -19.24 -42.21
CA VAL A 73 -8.93 -19.68 -42.40
C VAL A 73 -8.74 -20.99 -41.62
N PRO A 74 -8.60 -22.15 -42.30
CA PRO A 74 -8.62 -23.45 -41.62
C PRO A 74 -7.59 -23.61 -40.51
N THR A 75 -6.40 -23.03 -40.66
CA THR A 75 -5.34 -23.13 -39.64
C THR A 75 -5.67 -22.32 -38.39
N LEU A 76 -6.27 -21.13 -38.53
CA LEU A 76 -6.74 -20.32 -37.42
C LEU A 76 -7.94 -20.95 -36.72
N ASP A 77 -8.89 -21.50 -37.49
CA ASP A 77 -10.08 -22.16 -36.94
C ASP A 77 -9.72 -23.40 -36.12
N GLN A 78 -8.71 -24.16 -36.56
CA GLN A 78 -8.13 -25.26 -35.78
C GLN A 78 -7.50 -24.78 -34.47
N ARG A 79 -6.80 -23.63 -34.46
CA ARG A 79 -6.21 -23.05 -33.25
C ARG A 79 -7.27 -22.52 -32.30
N PHE A 80 -8.32 -21.87 -32.82
CA PHE A 80 -9.46 -21.42 -32.05
C PHE A 80 -10.15 -22.58 -31.33
N ALA A 81 -10.37 -23.69 -32.03
CA ALA A 81 -10.91 -24.91 -31.43
C ALA A 81 -9.96 -25.54 -30.40
N ARG A 82 -8.66 -25.68 -30.75
CA ARG A 82 -7.62 -26.27 -29.89
C ARG A 82 -7.49 -25.55 -28.55
N HIS A 83 -7.48 -24.22 -28.57
CA HIS A 83 -7.34 -23.38 -27.38
C HIS A 83 -8.68 -22.91 -26.82
N ARG A 84 -9.80 -23.50 -27.26
CA ARG A 84 -11.14 -23.19 -26.77
C ARG A 84 -11.37 -21.68 -26.65
N VAL A 85 -11.03 -20.93 -27.71
CA VAL A 85 -11.18 -19.47 -27.71
C VAL A 85 -12.67 -19.15 -27.60
N GLU A 86 -13.04 -18.44 -26.54
CA GLU A 86 -14.43 -18.15 -26.18
C GLU A 86 -14.88 -16.83 -26.76
N GLN A 87 -13.96 -15.86 -26.84
CA GLN A 87 -14.23 -14.50 -27.28
C GLN A 87 -13.06 -13.94 -28.08
N ILE A 88 -13.41 -13.21 -29.14
CA ILE A 88 -12.50 -12.36 -29.90
C ILE A 88 -13.06 -10.94 -29.94
N GLU A 89 -12.20 -9.96 -29.68
CA GLU A 89 -12.56 -8.54 -29.60
C GLU A 89 -11.52 -7.69 -30.32
N ARG A 90 -11.96 -6.78 -31.20
CA ARG A 90 -11.06 -5.80 -31.82
C ARG A 90 -10.66 -4.75 -30.77
N MET A 91 -9.36 -4.54 -30.58
CA MET A 91 -8.87 -3.66 -29.51
C MET A 91 -8.97 -2.17 -29.85
N PHE A 92 -8.85 -1.81 -31.14
CA PHE A 92 -8.77 -0.41 -31.56
C PHE A 92 -9.78 -0.08 -32.67
N HIS A 93 -10.52 1.01 -32.48
CA HIS A 93 -11.39 1.60 -33.49
C HIS A 93 -10.64 2.76 -34.14
N VAL A 94 -10.11 2.53 -35.34
CA VAL A 94 -9.29 3.52 -36.05
C VAL A 94 -10.20 4.43 -36.88
N GLN A 95 -10.06 5.74 -36.72
CA GLN A 95 -10.76 6.71 -37.58
C GLN A 95 -10.07 6.80 -38.94
N ALA A 96 -10.85 6.76 -40.02
CA ALA A 96 -10.33 6.87 -41.39
C ALA A 96 -9.80 8.27 -41.73
N THR A 97 -10.17 9.29 -40.94
CA THR A 97 -9.85 10.70 -41.20
C THR A 97 -8.79 11.19 -40.22
N LEU A 98 -7.61 11.53 -40.75
CA LEU A 98 -6.55 12.20 -39.98
C LEU A 98 -6.76 13.73 -39.98
N PRO A 99 -6.50 14.43 -38.87
CA PRO A 99 -6.20 15.86 -38.92
C PRO A 99 -4.93 16.10 -39.76
N ARG A 100 -5.01 17.02 -40.73
CA ARG A 100 -3.96 17.31 -41.75
C ARG A 100 -2.51 17.31 -41.21
N LYS A 101 -1.69 16.33 -41.65
CA LYS A 101 -0.30 16.45 -42.19
C LYS A 101 0.49 15.12 -42.34
N GLN A 102 -0.16 13.96 -42.44
CA GLN A 102 0.54 12.69 -42.72
C GLN A 102 -0.13 11.91 -43.85
N SER A 103 0.68 11.22 -44.67
CA SER A 103 0.19 10.22 -45.60
C SER A 103 -0.38 9.04 -44.80
N THR A 104 -1.59 8.59 -45.15
CA THR A 104 -2.22 7.43 -44.51
C THR A 104 -1.47 6.13 -44.83
N SER A 105 -0.61 6.11 -45.85
CA SER A 105 0.14 4.92 -46.28
C SER A 105 1.19 4.42 -45.28
N ASP A 106 1.65 5.28 -44.37
CA ASP A 106 2.82 5.00 -43.53
C ASP A 106 2.46 4.66 -42.07
N LEU A 107 1.17 4.67 -41.73
CA LEU A 107 0.71 4.38 -40.38
C LEU A 107 0.63 2.86 -40.13
N PRO A 108 1.08 2.38 -38.95
CA PRO A 108 0.81 1.01 -38.53
C PRO A 108 -0.70 0.75 -38.49
N ASP A 109 -1.13 -0.29 -39.20
CA ASP A 109 -2.53 -0.71 -39.19
C ASP A 109 -2.86 -1.48 -37.89
N ILE A 110 -3.22 -0.74 -36.86
CA ILE A 110 -3.61 -1.26 -35.55
C ILE A 110 -5.07 -1.77 -35.50
N SER A 111 -5.85 -1.59 -36.57
CA SER A 111 -7.24 -2.09 -36.63
C SER A 111 -7.32 -3.62 -36.65
N ARG A 112 -6.20 -4.28 -36.96
CA ARG A 112 -6.04 -5.72 -37.04
C ARG A 112 -5.57 -6.38 -35.74
N ILE A 113 -5.53 -5.61 -34.64
CA ILE A 113 -5.14 -6.11 -33.32
C ILE A 113 -6.40 -6.54 -32.57
N TYR A 114 -6.40 -7.79 -32.13
CA TYR A 114 -7.50 -8.43 -31.43
C TYR A 114 -7.06 -9.00 -30.09
N ARG A 115 -7.96 -8.93 -29.12
CA ARG A 115 -7.89 -9.62 -27.84
C ARG A 115 -8.60 -10.96 -27.97
N LEU A 116 -7.89 -12.06 -27.67
CA LEU A 116 -8.49 -13.40 -27.59
C LEU A 116 -8.61 -13.81 -26.13
N SER A 117 -9.79 -14.28 -25.72
CA SER A 117 -10.04 -14.85 -24.40
C SER A 117 -10.30 -16.35 -24.51
N PHE A 118 -9.71 -17.12 -23.62
CA PHE A 118 -9.82 -18.57 -23.49
C PHE A 118 -9.75 -18.96 -22.00
N SER A 119 -10.01 -20.24 -21.72
CA SER A 119 -10.02 -20.76 -20.37
C SER A 119 -8.68 -20.53 -19.62
N THR A 120 -8.77 -20.15 -18.34
CA THR A 120 -7.62 -19.77 -17.51
C THR A 120 -6.73 -20.93 -17.08
N ASP A 121 -7.13 -22.18 -17.38
CA ASP A 121 -6.31 -23.39 -17.18
C ASP A 121 -5.18 -23.53 -18.20
N GLN A 122 -5.18 -22.73 -19.28
CA GLN A 122 -4.12 -22.73 -20.29
C GLN A 122 -3.09 -21.62 -20.05
N ASN A 123 -1.80 -21.94 -20.26
CA ASN A 123 -0.72 -20.96 -20.12
C ASN A 123 -0.70 -19.98 -21.31
N PRO A 124 -0.91 -18.67 -21.09
CA PRO A 124 -1.01 -17.68 -22.17
C PRO A 124 0.26 -17.55 -23.02
N TYR A 125 1.45 -17.81 -22.46
CA TYR A 125 2.70 -17.83 -23.23
C TYR A 125 2.77 -19.01 -24.21
N GLN A 126 2.19 -20.16 -23.86
CA GLN A 126 2.13 -21.30 -24.78
C GLN A 126 1.10 -21.04 -25.89
N VAL A 127 -0.06 -20.49 -25.55
CA VAL A 127 -1.10 -20.14 -26.52
C VAL A 127 -0.58 -19.07 -27.49
N ALA A 128 0.02 -17.99 -26.99
CA ALA A 128 0.62 -16.94 -27.82
C ALA A 128 1.67 -17.51 -28.79
N ARG A 129 2.59 -18.36 -28.32
CA ARG A 129 3.60 -19.01 -29.17
C ARG A 129 2.97 -19.87 -30.27
N ASP A 130 1.89 -20.58 -29.97
CA ASP A 130 1.20 -21.40 -30.96
C ASP A 130 0.53 -20.53 -32.04
N PHE A 131 -0.14 -19.43 -31.66
CA PHE A 131 -0.71 -18.48 -32.64
C PHE A 131 0.36 -17.79 -33.48
N ALA A 132 1.49 -17.41 -32.88
CA ALA A 132 2.60 -16.76 -33.59
C ALA A 132 3.24 -17.65 -34.69
N GLN A 133 3.00 -18.97 -34.67
CA GLN A 133 3.45 -19.89 -35.72
C GLN A 133 2.50 -19.96 -36.92
N ASP A 134 1.32 -19.35 -36.87
CA ASP A 134 0.40 -19.34 -38.01
C ASP A 134 0.87 -18.36 -39.10
N PRO A 135 0.94 -18.76 -40.38
CA PRO A 135 1.37 -17.87 -41.46
C PRO A 135 0.44 -16.66 -41.65
N HIS A 136 -0.76 -16.64 -41.06
CA HIS A 136 -1.70 -15.53 -41.12
C HIS A 136 -1.66 -14.60 -39.89
N VAL A 137 -0.75 -14.83 -38.94
CA VAL A 137 -0.53 -14.00 -37.76
C VAL A 137 0.77 -13.20 -37.94
N GLU A 138 0.72 -11.89 -37.70
CA GLU A 138 1.93 -11.05 -37.65
C GLU A 138 2.65 -11.21 -36.31
N TYR A 139 1.90 -11.19 -35.21
CA TYR A 139 2.41 -11.48 -33.87
C TYR A 139 1.28 -11.95 -32.96
N ALA A 140 1.66 -12.69 -31.92
CA ALA A 140 0.79 -13.06 -30.82
C ALA A 140 1.59 -13.05 -29.52
N GLU A 141 1.05 -12.39 -28.51
CA GLU A 141 1.73 -12.15 -27.22
C GLU A 141 0.73 -12.32 -26.07
N PRO A 142 1.17 -12.76 -24.89
CA PRO A 142 0.37 -12.64 -23.67
C PRO A 142 -0.03 -11.18 -23.42
N MET A 143 -1.26 -10.94 -22.99
CA MET A 143 -1.71 -9.57 -22.71
C MET A 143 -1.08 -9.06 -21.40
N PRO A 144 -0.21 -8.04 -21.42
CA PRO A 144 0.42 -7.54 -20.21
C PRO A 144 -0.59 -6.79 -19.32
N ILE A 145 -0.33 -6.78 -18.01
CA ILE A 145 -1.01 -5.93 -17.04
C ILE A 145 -0.14 -4.68 -16.85
N ASN A 146 -0.69 -3.51 -17.15
CA ASN A 146 -0.04 -2.22 -16.85
C ASN A 146 -0.40 -1.78 -15.43
N TYR A 147 0.56 -1.25 -14.69
CA TYR A 147 0.38 -0.68 -13.35
C TYR A 147 0.54 0.84 -13.40
N ILE A 148 -0.12 1.53 -12.47
CA ILE A 148 0.11 2.95 -12.22
C ILE A 148 1.22 2.97 -11.16
N GLU A 149 2.43 3.40 -11.51
CA GLU A 149 3.51 3.53 -10.53
C GLU A 149 3.21 4.71 -9.60
N ALA A 150 2.87 4.43 -8.34
CA ALA A 150 2.71 5.46 -7.31
C ALA A 150 4.08 5.93 -6.81
N THR A 151 4.76 6.78 -7.60
CA THR A 151 6.02 7.42 -7.18
C THR A 151 5.72 8.74 -6.47
N PRO A 152 6.04 8.88 -5.17
CA PRO A 152 5.86 10.13 -4.44
C PRO A 152 6.61 11.31 -5.09
N ASN A 153 6.00 12.50 -5.05
CA ASN A 153 6.63 13.74 -5.56
C ASN A 153 7.47 14.49 -4.50
N ASP A 154 7.62 13.89 -3.31
CA ASP A 154 8.32 14.42 -2.15
C ASP A 154 9.83 14.56 -2.43
N PRO A 155 10.44 15.75 -2.27
CA PRO A 155 11.81 16.01 -2.71
C PRO A 155 12.88 15.10 -2.11
N GLN A 156 12.68 14.60 -0.89
CA GLN A 156 13.64 13.74 -0.20
C GLN A 156 13.32 12.24 -0.33
N TYR A 157 12.21 11.86 -0.99
CA TYR A 157 11.89 10.45 -1.25
C TYR A 157 13.04 9.65 -1.88
N PRO A 158 13.83 10.18 -2.85
CA PRO A 158 14.97 9.46 -3.42
C PRO A 158 16.06 9.09 -2.41
N GLU A 159 16.11 9.75 -1.25
CA GLU A 159 17.08 9.49 -0.17
C GLU A 159 16.61 8.37 0.77
N GLN A 160 15.35 7.96 0.69
CA GLN A 160 14.72 6.99 1.59
C GLN A 160 14.85 5.54 1.09
N GLU A 161 16.08 5.03 1.01
CA GLU A 161 16.37 3.67 0.50
C GLU A 161 15.60 2.55 1.22
N HIS A 162 15.26 2.76 2.49
CA HIS A 162 14.50 1.81 3.30
C HIS A 162 13.11 1.52 2.73
N LEU A 163 12.45 2.48 2.07
CA LEU A 163 11.12 2.30 1.47
C LEU A 163 11.18 1.26 0.33
N VAL A 164 12.23 1.30 -0.47
CA VAL A 164 12.47 0.30 -1.52
C VAL A 164 12.78 -1.07 -0.91
N GLN A 165 13.52 -1.13 0.20
CA GLN A 165 13.87 -2.39 0.87
C GLN A 165 12.66 -3.12 1.44
N ILE A 166 11.63 -2.39 1.88
CA ILE A 166 10.38 -2.97 2.39
C ILE A 166 9.31 -3.15 1.30
N PHE A 167 9.65 -2.93 0.02
CA PHE A 167 8.72 -2.97 -1.11
C PHE A 167 7.53 -2.02 -0.95
N ALA A 168 7.76 -0.82 -0.39
CA ALA A 168 6.73 0.19 -0.22
C ALA A 168 6.14 0.66 -1.56
N PRO A 169 6.92 0.92 -2.64
CA PRO A 169 6.35 1.33 -3.93
C PRO A 169 5.36 0.31 -4.50
N GLU A 170 5.70 -0.98 -4.46
CA GLU A 170 4.81 -2.05 -4.90
C GLU A 170 3.57 -2.20 -4.00
N ALA A 171 3.69 -1.89 -2.72
CA ALA A 171 2.55 -1.85 -1.81
C ALA A 171 1.64 -0.65 -2.09
N TRP A 172 2.20 0.50 -2.44
CA TRP A 172 1.47 1.73 -2.77
C TRP A 172 0.65 1.60 -4.06
N ASP A 173 1.13 0.84 -5.03
CA ASP A 173 0.33 0.45 -6.21
C ASP A 173 -0.96 -0.33 -5.84
N ILE A 174 -1.07 -0.85 -4.62
CA ILE A 174 -2.24 -1.57 -4.08
C ILE A 174 -3.03 -0.72 -3.09
N ALA A 175 -2.35 -0.06 -2.14
CA ALA A 175 -2.99 0.73 -1.08
C ALA A 175 -2.07 1.81 -0.49
N HIS A 176 -2.66 2.95 -0.14
CA HIS A 176 -1.96 4.11 0.44
C HIS A 176 -2.26 4.33 1.93
N GLY A 177 -2.75 3.30 2.63
CA GLY A 177 -3.28 3.43 4.00
C GLY A 177 -4.70 4.00 4.04
N ASP A 178 -5.29 4.04 5.24
CA ASP A 178 -6.68 4.45 5.49
C ASP A 178 -6.69 5.40 6.70
N SER A 179 -7.39 6.53 6.59
CA SER A 179 -7.46 7.53 7.67
C SER A 179 -8.20 7.05 8.93
N ASN A 180 -8.87 5.90 8.86
CA ASN A 180 -9.44 5.22 10.02
C ASN A 180 -8.42 4.36 10.77
N VAL A 181 -7.22 4.16 10.23
CA VAL A 181 -6.12 3.47 10.91
C VAL A 181 -5.29 4.50 11.66
N VAL A 182 -5.17 4.29 12.97
CA VAL A 182 -4.46 5.21 13.87
C VAL A 182 -3.17 4.59 14.40
N ILE A 183 -2.06 5.29 14.19
CA ILE A 183 -0.71 4.90 14.63
C ILE A 183 -0.30 5.83 15.77
N ALA A 184 -0.32 5.35 17.00
CA ALA A 184 0.18 6.11 18.14
C ALA A 184 1.70 6.14 18.17
N ILE A 185 2.27 7.33 18.34
CA ILE A 185 3.70 7.57 18.52
C ILE A 185 3.91 7.96 19.98
N VAL A 186 4.28 6.97 20.80
CA VAL A 186 4.61 7.19 22.23
C VAL A 186 6.10 7.44 22.32
N ASP A 187 6.49 8.71 22.41
CA ASP A 187 7.88 9.15 22.30
C ASP A 187 8.12 10.46 23.06
N ASN A 188 9.20 11.18 22.79
CA ASN A 188 9.51 12.48 23.43
C ASN A 188 8.72 13.67 22.88
N GLY A 189 7.54 13.40 22.33
CA GLY A 189 6.68 14.36 21.63
C GLY A 189 6.96 14.43 20.13
N THR A 190 6.11 15.17 19.42
CA THR A 190 6.25 15.33 17.96
C THR A 190 5.97 16.77 17.57
N GLY A 191 6.64 17.27 16.55
CA GLY A 191 6.33 18.54 15.90
C GLY A 191 5.06 18.40 15.08
N TRP A 192 3.91 18.19 15.73
CA TRP A 192 2.68 17.77 15.05
C TRP A 192 2.15 18.83 14.07
N GLN A 193 2.52 20.09 14.28
CA GLN A 193 2.23 21.21 13.38
C GLN A 193 3.16 21.29 12.16
N HIS A 194 4.16 20.41 12.05
CA HIS A 194 5.10 20.39 10.93
C HIS A 194 4.34 20.31 9.59
N PRO A 195 4.71 21.11 8.56
CA PRO A 195 3.97 21.15 7.30
C PRO A 195 3.78 19.78 6.65
N ASP A 196 4.76 18.89 6.83
CA ASP A 196 4.79 17.54 6.27
C ASP A 196 4.12 16.47 7.15
N LEU A 197 3.54 16.87 8.29
CA LEU A 197 2.87 15.96 9.23
C LEU A 197 1.44 16.38 9.57
N LYS A 198 1.17 17.67 9.69
CA LYS A 198 -0.07 18.22 10.25
C LYS A 198 -1.36 17.69 9.63
N SER A 199 -1.36 17.34 8.34
CA SER A 199 -2.55 16.81 7.66
C SER A 199 -2.87 15.35 8.05
N ASN A 200 -1.89 14.63 8.61
CA ASN A 200 -2.03 13.24 9.06
C ASN A 200 -2.11 13.11 10.59
N VAL A 201 -2.18 14.21 11.33
CA VAL A 201 -2.40 14.18 12.79
C VAL A 201 -3.80 13.62 13.10
N TRP A 202 -3.87 12.73 14.08
CA TRP A 202 -5.11 12.22 14.65
C TRP A 202 -5.88 13.36 15.34
N THR A 203 -7.19 13.24 15.43
CA THR A 203 -8.02 14.25 16.09
C THR A 203 -9.04 13.58 16.98
N ASN A 204 -8.99 13.85 18.28
CA ASN A 204 -10.06 13.55 19.19
C ASN A 204 -11.28 14.41 18.83
N GLN A 205 -12.29 13.80 18.21
CA GLN A 205 -13.46 14.53 17.73
C GLN A 205 -14.33 15.08 18.88
N ALA A 206 -14.29 14.42 20.05
CA ALA A 206 -15.04 14.89 21.20
C ALA A 206 -14.49 16.23 21.69
N GLU A 207 -13.19 16.30 21.96
CA GLU A 207 -12.51 17.53 22.36
C GLU A 207 -12.52 18.59 21.24
N ALA A 208 -12.31 18.20 19.98
CA ALA A 208 -12.31 19.15 18.85
C ALA A 208 -13.63 19.90 18.68
N THR A 209 -14.74 19.32 19.14
CA THR A 209 -16.09 19.92 19.11
C THR A 209 -16.61 20.29 20.49
N GLY A 210 -15.76 20.12 21.51
CA GLY A 210 -16.03 20.28 22.93
C GLY A 210 -15.94 21.72 23.43
N LEU A 211 -15.94 21.86 24.75
CA LEU A 211 -15.83 23.12 25.45
C LEU A 211 -14.39 23.33 25.93
N PRO A 212 -13.82 24.53 25.76
CA PRO A 212 -12.46 24.79 26.23
C PRO A 212 -12.30 24.54 27.73
N ASN A 213 -11.24 23.84 28.12
CA ASN A 213 -10.89 23.44 29.49
C ASN A 213 -11.87 22.45 30.11
N VAL A 214 -12.52 21.63 29.29
CA VAL A 214 -13.38 20.51 29.71
C VAL A 214 -12.80 19.22 29.13
N ASP A 215 -12.98 18.12 29.86
CA ASP A 215 -12.74 16.77 29.37
C ASP A 215 -14.10 16.26 28.87
N ASP A 216 -14.35 16.43 27.57
CA ASP A 216 -15.65 16.23 26.94
C ASP A 216 -15.94 14.75 26.62
N ASP A 217 -14.91 13.92 26.44
CA ASP A 217 -15.08 12.46 26.33
C ASP A 217 -14.96 11.71 27.67
N GLY A 218 -14.52 12.39 28.74
CA GLY A 218 -14.37 11.83 30.07
C GLY A 218 -13.20 10.85 30.17
N ASN A 219 -12.20 10.97 29.30
CA ASN A 219 -11.03 10.09 29.26
C ASN A 219 -9.96 10.45 30.30
N GLY A 220 -10.11 11.58 31.00
CA GLY A 220 -9.20 12.07 32.03
C GLY A 220 -8.19 13.11 31.53
N TYR A 221 -8.25 13.51 30.27
CA TYR A 221 -7.29 14.38 29.59
C TYR A 221 -8.02 15.57 28.95
N VAL A 222 -7.99 16.70 29.64
CA VAL A 222 -8.66 17.94 29.20
C VAL A 222 -8.07 18.45 27.89
N ASP A 223 -8.94 18.74 26.91
CA ASP A 223 -8.61 19.34 25.60
C ASP A 223 -7.57 18.56 24.76
N ASP A 224 -7.47 17.22 24.88
CA ASP A 224 -6.50 16.36 24.18
C ASP A 224 -6.74 16.17 22.65
N VAL A 225 -7.15 17.26 21.99
CA VAL A 225 -7.62 17.34 20.59
C VAL A 225 -6.72 16.63 19.60
N HIS A 226 -5.40 16.74 19.72
CA HIS A 226 -4.44 16.18 18.78
C HIS A 226 -3.52 15.13 19.40
N GLY A 227 -3.79 14.70 20.62
CA GLY A 227 -2.82 13.98 21.45
C GLY A 227 -2.59 14.69 22.77
N TYR A 228 -1.69 14.16 23.59
CA TYR A 228 -1.48 14.67 24.94
C TYR A 228 -0.03 14.56 25.39
N ASP A 229 0.41 15.51 26.22
CA ASP A 229 1.65 15.43 26.98
C ASP A 229 1.39 14.85 28.36
N LEU A 230 1.77 13.58 28.54
CA LEU A 230 1.59 12.87 29.79
C LEU A 230 2.63 13.27 30.85
N ALA A 231 3.75 13.84 30.45
CA ALA A 231 4.81 14.25 31.34
C ALA A 231 4.44 15.59 32.01
N GLU A 232 4.12 16.61 31.21
CA GLU A 232 3.75 17.94 31.68
C GLU A 232 2.25 18.06 32.03
N LYS A 233 1.44 17.08 31.60
CA LYS A 233 0.00 16.97 31.86
C LYS A 233 -0.79 18.12 31.23
N ASP A 234 -0.56 18.33 29.95
CA ASP A 234 -1.31 19.27 29.14
C ASP A 234 -1.58 18.72 27.73
N ALA A 235 -2.38 19.46 26.97
CA ALA A 235 -2.82 19.10 25.64
C ALA A 235 -1.82 19.46 24.53
N ASP A 236 -0.55 19.73 24.86
CA ASP A 236 0.49 20.04 23.87
C ASP A 236 1.50 18.89 23.72
N PRO A 237 1.26 17.91 22.83
CA PRO A 237 2.18 16.80 22.63
C PRO A 237 3.45 17.18 21.84
N THR A 238 3.77 18.48 21.75
CA THR A 238 4.96 18.97 21.05
C THR A 238 6.22 18.55 21.77
N ASN A 239 7.22 18.12 21.01
CA ASN A 239 8.53 17.82 21.56
C ASN A 239 9.16 19.05 22.24
N ALA A 240 10.09 18.82 23.17
CA ALA A 240 10.83 19.91 23.81
C ALA A 240 11.54 20.76 22.74
N PRO A 241 11.72 22.09 22.97
CA PRO A 241 12.46 22.96 22.04
C PRO A 241 13.84 22.39 21.72
N GLU A 242 14.24 22.44 20.44
CA GLU A 242 15.57 21.99 20.01
C GLU A 242 16.67 22.72 20.78
N ASP A 243 17.60 21.95 21.37
CA ASP A 243 18.92 22.48 21.71
C ASP A 243 19.90 22.23 20.55
N ASP A 244 21.10 22.81 20.64
CA ASP A 244 22.15 22.69 19.62
C ASP A 244 22.61 21.23 19.37
N ALA A 245 22.13 20.23 20.13
CA ALA A 245 22.48 18.83 19.97
C ALA A 245 21.51 18.05 19.06
N GLY A 246 20.33 18.59 18.71
CA GLY A 246 19.44 18.00 17.69
C GLY A 246 18.77 16.67 18.06
N TYR A 247 18.83 16.24 19.32
CA TYR A 247 18.29 14.94 19.78
C TYR A 247 16.79 14.97 20.14
N TYR A 248 16.17 16.16 20.26
CA TYR A 248 14.80 16.31 20.78
C TYR A 248 13.70 16.25 19.73
N VAL A 249 14.01 15.76 18.53
CA VAL A 249 13.04 15.55 17.43
C VAL A 249 12.79 14.08 17.12
N HIS A 250 13.18 13.18 18.05
CA HIS A 250 13.08 11.74 17.83
C HIS A 250 11.66 11.28 17.50
N GLY A 251 10.66 11.68 18.30
CA GLY A 251 9.26 11.37 18.00
C GLY A 251 8.76 11.98 16.68
N THR A 252 9.20 13.19 16.33
CA THR A 252 8.91 13.82 15.02
C THR A 252 9.46 12.99 13.86
N HIS A 253 10.71 12.53 13.97
CA HIS A 253 11.34 11.69 12.96
C HIS A 253 10.61 10.35 12.82
N VAL A 254 10.28 9.70 13.94
CA VAL A 254 9.51 8.46 13.97
C VAL A 254 8.12 8.64 13.35
N ALA A 255 7.42 9.74 13.67
CA ALA A 255 6.13 10.08 13.08
C ALA A 255 6.23 10.29 11.55
N GLY A 256 7.31 10.93 11.08
CA GLY A 256 7.60 11.11 9.65
C GLY A 256 7.73 9.79 8.90
N LEU A 257 8.54 8.86 9.43
CA LEU A 257 8.70 7.52 8.84
C LEU A 257 7.35 6.77 8.77
N ALA A 258 6.52 6.91 9.80
CA ALA A 258 5.24 6.21 9.86
C ALA A 258 4.19 6.82 8.90
N ALA A 259 4.04 8.15 8.91
CA ALA A 259 2.84 8.82 8.39
C ALA A 259 3.08 10.26 7.85
N ALA A 260 4.30 10.59 7.39
CA ALA A 260 4.49 11.83 6.63
C ALA A 260 3.50 11.95 5.46
N VAL A 261 3.03 13.17 5.21
CA VAL A 261 2.00 13.46 4.22
C VAL A 261 2.61 13.30 2.83
N THR A 262 2.45 12.12 2.25
CA THR A 262 3.13 11.75 1.01
C THR A 262 2.45 12.36 -0.22
N ASP A 263 3.22 12.64 -1.27
CA ASP A 263 2.80 13.26 -2.53
C ASP A 263 2.36 14.74 -2.40
N ASN A 264 2.91 15.46 -1.42
CA ASN A 264 2.57 16.86 -1.12
C ASN A 264 3.62 17.90 -1.58
N ALA A 265 4.67 17.46 -2.28
CA ALA A 265 5.83 18.22 -2.75
C ALA A 265 6.71 18.84 -1.64
N LEU A 266 6.66 18.30 -0.43
CA LEU A 266 7.48 18.67 0.73
C LEU A 266 8.23 17.44 1.26
N GLY A 267 9.29 17.69 2.03
CA GLY A 267 9.96 16.69 2.86
C GLY A 267 10.07 15.27 2.29
N ILE A 268 9.53 14.31 3.04
CA ILE A 268 9.72 12.86 2.88
C ILE A 268 8.39 12.14 2.63
N ALA A 269 8.46 10.94 2.06
CA ALA A 269 7.34 10.02 2.00
C ALA A 269 7.23 9.19 3.29
N GLY A 270 6.03 9.09 3.87
CA GLY A 270 5.72 8.17 4.96
C GLY A 270 5.39 6.78 4.41
N VAL A 271 5.61 5.72 5.19
CA VAL A 271 5.18 4.37 4.77
C VAL A 271 3.68 4.31 4.53
N SER A 272 2.89 4.99 5.37
CA SER A 272 1.43 5.09 5.24
C SER A 272 1.00 6.50 4.86
N TRP A 273 0.59 6.72 3.61
CA TRP A 273 0.28 8.07 3.10
C TRP A 273 -0.93 8.70 3.78
N ASN A 274 -1.96 7.89 4.08
CA ASN A 274 -3.26 8.38 4.55
C ASN A 274 -3.63 7.99 5.99
N CYS A 275 -2.83 7.15 6.65
CA CYS A 275 -3.07 6.80 8.06
C CYS A 275 -2.95 8.04 8.93
N LYS A 276 -3.66 8.03 10.07
CA LYS A 276 -3.49 9.08 11.07
C LYS A 276 -2.48 8.66 12.12
N TYR A 277 -1.71 9.61 12.63
CA TYR A 277 -0.81 9.36 13.75
C TYR A 277 -1.25 10.15 14.98
N MET A 278 -1.22 9.50 16.14
CA MET A 278 -1.58 10.08 17.43
C MET A 278 -0.30 10.39 18.19
N PRO A 279 0.12 11.67 18.29
CA PRO A 279 1.30 12.05 19.04
C PRO A 279 1.03 11.97 20.54
N ILE A 280 1.93 11.30 21.26
CA ILE A 280 1.86 11.15 22.72
C ILE A 280 3.24 11.47 23.26
N LYS A 281 3.34 12.56 24.01
CA LYS A 281 4.58 12.94 24.65
C LYS A 281 4.70 12.26 26.00
N ALA A 282 5.80 11.52 26.15
CA ALA A 282 6.07 10.68 27.30
C ALA A 282 7.36 11.08 28.05
N SER A 283 7.95 12.21 27.70
CA SER A 283 9.18 12.76 28.29
C SER A 283 8.96 14.16 28.81
N TYR A 284 9.57 14.47 29.96
CA TYR A 284 9.61 15.82 30.50
C TYR A 284 10.50 16.72 29.65
N ASP A 285 10.19 18.02 29.61
CA ASP A 285 11.01 19.00 28.88
C ASP A 285 12.43 19.13 29.44
N ASN A 286 12.60 18.87 30.73
CA ASN A 286 13.89 18.91 31.40
C ASN A 286 14.67 17.58 31.33
N SER A 287 14.04 16.51 30.83
CA SER A 287 14.70 15.22 30.54
C SER A 287 14.11 14.58 29.27
N PRO A 288 14.26 15.24 28.10
CA PRO A 288 13.61 14.84 26.85
C PRO A 288 14.17 13.56 26.21
N GLN A 289 15.22 12.97 26.80
CA GLN A 289 15.75 11.66 26.39
C GLN A 289 15.15 10.51 27.19
N ASP A 290 14.49 10.79 28.32
CA ASP A 290 13.90 9.78 29.18
C ASP A 290 12.43 9.59 28.84
N ILE A 291 12.04 8.40 28.37
CA ILE A 291 10.63 8.03 28.20
C ILE A 291 10.04 7.63 29.56
N SER A 292 9.74 8.63 30.38
CA SER A 292 9.27 8.47 31.76
C SER A 292 7.79 8.06 31.87
N LYS A 293 6.99 8.30 30.83
CA LYS A 293 5.55 8.03 30.75
C LYS A 293 5.16 7.06 29.64
N GLY A 294 6.10 6.22 29.21
CA GLY A 294 5.90 5.33 28.06
C GLY A 294 4.74 4.36 28.23
N TYR A 295 4.65 3.70 29.38
CA TYR A 295 3.59 2.72 29.64
C TYR A 295 2.22 3.39 29.85
N GLU A 296 2.16 4.55 30.50
CA GLU A 296 0.94 5.37 30.54
C GLU A 296 0.52 5.81 29.12
N GLY A 297 1.48 6.13 28.26
CA GLY A 297 1.24 6.45 26.84
C GLY A 297 0.67 5.28 26.05
N ILE A 298 1.11 4.06 26.32
CA ILE A 298 0.53 2.85 25.72
C ILE A 298 -0.94 2.70 26.12
N VAL A 299 -1.28 2.97 27.39
CA VAL A 299 -2.68 2.91 27.87
C VAL A 299 -3.52 4.00 27.20
N TYR A 300 -3.06 5.26 27.22
CA TYR A 300 -3.72 6.38 26.56
C TYR A 300 -4.00 6.07 25.08
N ALA A 301 -2.99 5.58 24.36
CA ALA A 301 -3.12 5.21 22.95
C ALA A 301 -4.20 4.15 22.71
N ALA A 302 -4.17 3.08 23.50
CA ALA A 302 -5.12 1.98 23.37
C ALA A 302 -6.56 2.40 23.75
N ASP A 303 -6.70 3.26 24.75
CA ASP A 303 -8.00 3.78 25.18
C ASP A 303 -8.61 4.76 24.18
N ASN A 304 -7.78 5.57 23.52
CA ASN A 304 -8.16 6.44 22.41
C ASN A 304 -8.23 5.73 21.05
N GLY A 305 -8.11 4.40 21.04
CA GLY A 305 -8.43 3.57 19.86
C GLY A 305 -7.32 3.44 18.82
N ALA A 306 -6.05 3.63 19.21
CA ALA A 306 -4.93 3.36 18.33
C ALA A 306 -4.90 1.90 17.86
N ASP A 307 -4.77 1.67 16.56
CA ASP A 307 -4.62 0.32 15.99
C ASP A 307 -3.19 -0.19 16.13
N VAL A 308 -2.21 0.72 16.03
CA VAL A 308 -0.77 0.44 16.18
C VAL A 308 -0.18 1.40 17.20
N ILE A 309 0.63 0.90 18.12
CA ILE A 309 1.35 1.70 19.11
C ILE A 309 2.85 1.47 18.90
N ASN A 310 3.54 2.52 18.46
CA ASN A 310 4.98 2.50 18.25
C ASN A 310 5.70 2.97 19.51
N CYS A 311 6.63 2.14 19.98
CA CYS A 311 7.50 2.38 21.11
C CYS A 311 8.96 2.30 20.66
N SER A 312 9.49 3.42 20.14
CA SER A 312 10.89 3.52 19.72
C SER A 312 11.84 3.75 20.90
N TRP A 313 11.60 3.03 21.99
CA TRP A 313 12.29 3.16 23.26
C TRP A 313 12.32 1.83 23.99
N GLY A 314 13.14 1.76 25.01
CA GLY A 314 13.28 0.60 25.88
C GLY A 314 14.27 0.90 26.99
N HIS A 315 14.41 -0.05 27.91
CA HIS A 315 15.43 0.01 28.94
C HIS A 315 16.03 -1.38 29.17
N LEU A 316 17.23 -1.39 29.76
CA LEU A 316 17.81 -2.62 30.30
C LEU A 316 17.07 -2.98 31.59
N GLY A 317 16.84 -4.26 31.83
CA GLY A 317 16.17 -4.72 33.04
C GLY A 317 15.71 -6.16 32.95
N ASP A 318 15.22 -6.66 34.08
CA ASP A 318 14.52 -7.94 34.16
C ASP A 318 13.06 -7.78 33.73
N TYR A 319 12.41 -8.91 33.47
CA TYR A 319 10.97 -8.96 33.20
C TYR A 319 10.16 -8.25 34.31
N SER A 320 9.21 -7.42 33.89
CA SER A 320 8.35 -6.63 34.76
C SER A 320 6.88 -7.04 34.59
N ASN A 321 6.23 -7.45 35.68
CA ASN A 321 4.81 -7.83 35.65
C ASN A 321 3.91 -6.65 35.28
N TYR A 322 4.22 -5.46 35.79
CA TYR A 322 3.49 -4.23 35.50
C TYR A 322 3.50 -3.92 34.01
N GLU A 323 4.68 -3.96 33.40
CA GLU A 323 4.87 -3.65 31.98
C GLU A 323 4.15 -4.67 31.11
N GLN A 324 4.29 -5.97 31.42
CA GLN A 324 3.59 -7.02 30.69
C GLN A 324 2.06 -6.90 30.81
N GLU A 325 1.53 -6.48 31.96
CA GLU A 325 0.10 -6.24 32.16
C GLU A 325 -0.40 -5.09 31.29
N VAL A 326 0.36 -4.00 31.17
CA VAL A 326 0.05 -2.88 30.26
C VAL A 326 0.05 -3.34 28.79
N ILE A 327 1.06 -4.12 28.36
CA ILE A 327 1.09 -4.67 27.01
C ILE A 327 -0.12 -5.57 26.74
N ASN A 328 -0.47 -6.44 27.71
CA ASN A 328 -1.65 -7.30 27.60
C ASN A 328 -2.95 -6.49 27.51
N TYR A 329 -3.06 -5.40 28.26
CA TYR A 329 -4.20 -4.49 28.23
C TYR A 329 -4.38 -3.86 26.85
N ALA A 330 -3.33 -3.22 26.32
CA ALA A 330 -3.38 -2.60 24.99
C ALA A 330 -3.69 -3.63 23.88
N TYR A 331 -3.09 -4.82 23.97
CA TYR A 331 -3.40 -5.91 23.04
C TYR A 331 -4.86 -6.37 23.13
N ALA A 332 -5.42 -6.48 24.35
CA ALA A 332 -6.81 -6.86 24.57
C ALA A 332 -7.81 -5.81 24.05
N LYS A 333 -7.43 -4.52 24.04
CA LYS A 333 -8.18 -3.42 23.44
C LYS A 333 -8.15 -3.45 21.91
N GLY A 334 -7.22 -4.21 21.33
CA GLY A 334 -7.13 -4.48 19.89
C GLY A 334 -5.93 -3.83 19.20
N SER A 335 -5.04 -3.19 19.96
CA SER A 335 -3.84 -2.55 19.44
C SER A 335 -2.71 -3.57 19.22
N ILE A 336 -1.89 -3.33 18.19
CA ILE A 336 -0.59 -4.00 18.01
C ILE A 336 0.49 -3.09 18.58
N ILE A 337 1.36 -3.64 19.42
CA ILE A 337 2.47 -2.90 20.01
C ILE A 337 3.75 -3.27 19.24
N VAL A 338 4.45 -2.26 18.74
CA VAL A 338 5.72 -2.39 18.00
C VAL A 338 6.80 -1.71 18.83
N ALA A 339 7.86 -2.45 19.17
CA ALA A 339 8.94 -1.95 20.01
C ALA A 339 10.31 -2.12 19.34
N ALA A 340 11.21 -1.16 19.58
CA ALA A 340 12.61 -1.28 19.17
C ALA A 340 13.33 -2.39 19.95
N ALA A 341 14.27 -3.08 19.31
CA ALA A 341 15.02 -4.18 19.94
C ALA A 341 16.14 -3.70 20.90
N GLY A 342 16.51 -2.41 20.82
CA GLY A 342 17.67 -1.83 21.52
C GLY A 342 18.93 -1.77 20.64
N ASN A 343 19.80 -0.78 20.89
CA ASN A 343 21.02 -0.49 20.12
C ASN A 343 22.26 -0.47 21.01
#